data_AF-A0A194VYM7-F1
#
_entry.id   AF-A0A194VYM7-F1
#
_cell.length_a   1.000
_cell.length_b   1.000
_cell.length_c   1.000
_cell.angle_alpha   90.00
_cell.angle_beta   90.00
_cell.angle_gamma   90.00
#
_symmetry.space_group_name_H-M   'P 1'
#
loop_
_entity.id
_entity.type
_entity.pdbx_description
1 polymer ?
#
loop_
_entity_poly.entity_id
_entity_poly.type
_entity_poly.pdbx_seq_one_letter_code
_entity_poly.pdbx_strand_id
1 'polypeptide(L)'
;MFVPRANPKLCSPQQATQLSRAVIPLLQTYTSSTPTSSVVGLRLTAIATSTTTSNPNQHRHFSTTPANRLRDFFPAKETANIRTTPPAWPHHGYTEAEMLAVEPGHREPVTLGDRFAWRLMRICRWGMDLANGLSPEQKTDKMKPTTEVVADKPLTEAQWLIRFIFLESIAGVPGMIAGMLRHLHSIRRLKRDNGWIETLLEESYNERMHLLTFMKMCEPGWLMKFLILGAQGVYFNAMFLSYLISPKICHRFVGYLEEEAVHTYTRCIHELEAGYLPKWTDPKFQVPDIAVSYWKMPEGHRTMKDLILYIRADEASHRGVNHTLGNLNQKEDPNPFVSQYRDGHTLLPMTNPKGWEREEVL
;
A
#
# COMPACT_ATOMS: atom_id res chain seq x y z
N MET A 1 -29.51 -41.50 16.17
CA MET A 1 -28.46 -42.13 17.01
C MET A 1 -27.64 -43.03 16.09
N PHE A 2 -26.50 -42.52 15.59
CA PHE A 2 -25.50 -43.26 14.84
C PHE A 2 -24.14 -42.67 15.21
N VAL A 3 -23.29 -43.48 15.81
CA VAL A 3 -21.93 -43.11 16.26
C VAL A 3 -20.95 -43.71 15.26
N PRO A 4 -20.02 -42.96 14.65
CA PRO A 4 -18.89 -43.56 13.96
C PRO A 4 -17.79 -43.91 14.98
N ARG A 5 -17.41 -45.19 14.99
CA ARG A 5 -16.26 -45.73 15.72
C ARG A 5 -14.96 -45.08 15.24
N ALA A 6 -14.18 -44.52 16.16
CA ALA A 6 -12.79 -44.15 15.94
C ALA A 6 -11.91 -45.42 15.83
N ASN A 7 -11.02 -45.47 14.84
CA ASN A 7 -10.05 -46.55 14.66
C ASN A 7 -8.65 -46.05 15.03
N PRO A 8 -8.01 -46.55 16.10
CA PRO A 8 -6.70 -46.07 16.54
C PRO A 8 -5.61 -46.99 16.01
N LYS A 9 -4.93 -46.59 14.92
CA LYS A 9 -3.58 -47.12 14.61
C LYS A 9 -2.68 -46.01 14.08
N LEU A 10 -2.00 -45.40 15.04
CA LEU A 10 -0.81 -44.58 14.88
C LEU A 10 0.40 -45.45 14.44
N CYS A 11 1.24 -44.82 13.61
CA CYS A 11 2.68 -45.02 13.46
C CYS A 11 3.18 -46.37 12.93
N SER A 12 3.48 -46.41 11.62
CA SER A 12 4.44 -47.38 11.08
C SER A 12 5.88 -46.84 11.22
N PRO A 13 6.88 -47.68 11.56
CA PRO A 13 8.25 -47.22 11.89
C PRO A 13 9.11 -46.75 10.69
N GLN A 14 8.54 -46.62 9.49
CA GLN A 14 9.31 -46.39 8.26
C GLN A 14 9.27 -44.94 7.75
N GLN A 15 8.55 -44.03 8.41
CA GLN A 15 8.52 -42.60 8.05
C GLN A 15 9.34 -41.69 8.98
N ALA A 16 9.97 -42.23 10.03
CA ALA A 16 10.81 -41.46 10.96
C ALA A 16 12.31 -41.39 10.56
N THR A 17 12.72 -42.06 9.49
CA THR A 17 14.13 -42.18 9.05
C THR A 17 14.52 -41.27 7.88
N GLN A 18 13.62 -40.42 7.39
CA GLN A 18 13.96 -39.41 6.35
C GLN A 18 14.00 -37.95 6.85
N LEU A 19 13.83 -37.71 8.16
CA LEU A 19 13.86 -36.35 8.74
C LEU A 19 15.06 -36.06 9.66
N SER A 20 16.09 -36.90 9.67
CA SER A 20 17.27 -36.76 10.54
C SER A 20 18.58 -36.46 9.82
N ARG A 21 18.54 -35.96 8.57
CA ARG A 21 19.76 -35.71 7.77
C ARG A 21 20.04 -34.27 7.34
N ALA A 22 19.39 -33.26 7.94
CA ALA A 22 19.65 -31.88 7.56
C ALA A 22 19.64 -30.87 8.72
N VAL A 23 20.18 -31.21 9.90
CA VAL A 23 20.69 -30.21 10.87
C VAL A 23 21.90 -30.78 11.64
N ILE A 24 23.10 -30.42 11.16
CA ILE A 24 24.32 -29.98 11.88
C ILE A 24 24.76 -30.80 13.13
N PRO A 25 26.03 -31.28 13.15
CA PRO A 25 27.05 -30.52 13.88
C PRO A 25 28.42 -30.51 13.21
N LEU A 26 29.01 -29.32 13.10
CA LEU A 26 30.46 -29.17 13.12
C LEU A 26 30.79 -27.84 13.81
N LEU A 27 30.74 -27.92 15.14
CA LEU A 27 31.42 -27.00 16.03
C LEU A 27 32.52 -27.79 16.72
N GLN A 28 33.69 -27.14 16.76
CA GLN A 28 34.87 -27.42 17.57
C GLN A 28 35.92 -28.38 16.98
N THR A 29 36.98 -27.77 16.44
CA THR A 29 38.40 -27.87 16.89
C THR A 29 39.26 -27.12 15.85
N TYR A 30 40.30 -26.31 16.10
CA TYR A 30 41.10 -25.91 17.25
C TYR A 30 41.73 -24.52 16.93
N THR A 31 41.79 -23.68 17.95
CA THR A 31 42.73 -22.59 18.29
C THR A 31 43.75 -21.98 17.30
N SER A 32 43.80 -20.64 17.34
CA SER A 32 44.97 -19.72 17.38
C SER A 32 45.99 -19.66 16.23
N SER A 33 45.98 -18.54 15.50
CA SER A 33 47.10 -17.57 15.44
C SER A 33 46.87 -16.50 14.35
N THR A 34 47.03 -15.23 14.71
CA THR A 34 47.41 -14.10 13.84
C THR A 34 48.89 -13.78 14.11
N PRO A 35 49.59 -12.89 13.37
CA PRO A 35 49.25 -12.16 12.14
C PRO A 35 50.32 -12.29 11.03
N THR A 36 50.08 -11.77 9.83
CA THR A 36 50.95 -10.76 9.14
C THR A 36 50.57 -10.57 7.66
N SER A 37 50.44 -9.30 7.30
CA SER A 37 50.74 -8.60 6.05
C SER A 37 50.93 -9.39 4.75
N SER A 38 50.10 -9.08 3.75
CA SER A 38 50.57 -8.90 2.37
C SER A 38 49.59 -8.03 1.58
N VAL A 39 50.07 -6.85 1.21
CA VAL A 39 49.42 -5.92 0.29
C VAL A 39 49.63 -6.46 -1.12
N VAL A 40 48.55 -6.76 -1.85
CA VAL A 40 48.60 -6.97 -3.30
C VAL A 40 47.74 -5.89 -3.94
N GLY A 41 48.41 -4.86 -4.44
CA GLY A 41 47.80 -3.79 -5.20
C GLY A 41 47.43 -4.26 -6.60
N LEU A 42 46.18 -4.01 -6.99
CA LEU A 42 45.74 -4.10 -8.37
C LEU A 42 45.70 -2.68 -8.96
N ARG A 43 46.72 -2.31 -9.75
CA ARG A 43 46.70 -1.09 -10.55
C ARG A 43 45.86 -1.32 -11.80
N LEU A 44 44.69 -0.69 -11.89
CA LEU A 44 44.01 -0.45 -13.16
C LEU A 44 44.37 0.95 -13.66
N THR A 45 45.21 1.01 -14.68
CA THR A 45 45.38 2.18 -15.55
C THR A 45 44.20 2.24 -16.52
N ALA A 46 43.31 3.22 -16.33
CA ALA A 46 42.31 3.60 -17.33
C ALA A 46 42.73 4.94 -17.96
N ILE A 47 43.08 4.89 -19.24
CA ILE A 47 43.27 6.08 -20.09
C ILE A 47 41.88 6.62 -20.41
N ALA A 48 41.59 7.84 -19.96
CA ALA A 48 40.37 8.56 -20.30
C ALA A 48 40.72 9.78 -21.16
N THR A 49 40.46 9.68 -22.47
CA THR A 49 40.31 10.84 -23.36
C THR A 49 38.91 10.81 -23.93
N SER A 50 38.05 11.69 -23.43
CA SER A 50 36.98 12.31 -24.20
C SER A 50 36.35 13.43 -23.37
N THR A 51 36.65 14.64 -23.80
CA THR A 51 35.97 15.90 -23.49
C THR A 51 34.46 15.76 -23.70
N THR A 52 33.67 16.02 -22.66
CA THR A 52 32.28 16.45 -22.80
C THR A 52 31.98 17.50 -21.73
N THR A 53 31.52 18.64 -22.20
CA THR A 53 31.06 19.80 -21.44
C THR A 53 29.93 19.41 -20.50
N SER A 54 30.19 19.47 -19.19
CA SER A 54 29.18 19.30 -18.15
C SER A 54 28.42 20.60 -17.92
N ASN A 55 27.11 20.58 -18.20
CA ASN A 55 26.17 21.62 -17.81
C ASN A 55 25.70 21.33 -16.37
N PRO A 56 25.92 22.20 -15.36
CA PRO A 56 25.84 21.80 -13.95
C PRO A 56 24.44 21.76 -13.32
N ASN A 57 23.33 21.74 -14.08
CA ASN A 57 21.99 21.94 -13.51
C ASN A 57 20.91 20.86 -13.83
N GLN A 58 21.29 19.63 -14.17
CA GLN A 58 20.31 18.54 -14.30
C GLN A 58 20.26 17.66 -13.04
N HIS A 59 19.33 17.99 -12.14
CA HIS A 59 18.85 17.03 -11.14
C HIS A 59 18.14 15.88 -11.87
N ARG A 60 18.64 14.64 -11.72
CA ARG A 60 18.03 13.45 -12.34
C ARG A 60 16.72 13.12 -11.62
N HIS A 61 15.61 13.11 -12.35
CA HIS A 61 14.32 12.61 -11.85
C HIS A 61 14.40 11.09 -11.56
N PHE A 62 13.58 10.61 -10.62
CA PHE A 62 13.51 9.22 -10.14
C PHE A 62 13.19 8.18 -11.24
N SER A 63 12.72 8.62 -12.40
CA SER A 63 12.31 7.75 -13.49
C SER A 63 13.05 8.11 -14.77
N THR A 64 13.73 7.11 -15.36
CA THR A 64 14.28 7.16 -16.72
C THR A 64 13.28 6.69 -17.78
N THR A 65 12.01 6.47 -17.39
CA THR A 65 10.98 5.89 -18.26
C THR A 65 10.48 6.94 -19.24
N PRO A 66 10.60 6.73 -20.57
CA PRO A 66 9.89 7.56 -21.55
C PRO A 66 8.39 7.30 -21.39
N ALA A 67 7.60 8.35 -21.15
CA ALA A 67 6.19 8.28 -20.79
C ALA A 67 5.23 7.85 -21.92
N ASN A 68 5.64 6.97 -22.84
CA ASN A 68 4.92 6.82 -24.12
C ASN A 68 4.85 5.39 -24.68
N ARG A 69 4.52 4.40 -23.85
CA ARG A 69 3.88 3.17 -24.35
C ARG A 69 2.76 2.73 -23.40
N LEU A 70 1.55 3.23 -23.66
CA LEU A 70 0.30 2.58 -23.26
C LEU A 70 0.30 1.19 -23.89
N ARG A 71 0.84 0.20 -23.19
CA ARG A 71 0.64 -1.22 -23.49
C ARG A 71 -0.23 -1.77 -22.40
N ASP A 72 -1.14 -2.65 -22.78
CA ASP A 72 -1.72 -3.56 -21.81
C ASP A 72 -0.57 -4.37 -21.18
N PHE A 73 -0.13 -3.96 -19.99
CA PHE A 73 1.01 -4.58 -19.30
C PHE A 73 0.66 -5.99 -18.80
N PHE A 74 -0.64 -6.30 -18.69
CA PHE A 74 -1.15 -7.60 -18.25
C PHE A 74 -2.24 -8.09 -19.21
N PRO A 75 -1.91 -8.48 -20.44
CA PRO A 75 -2.92 -8.98 -21.37
C PRO A 75 -3.55 -10.23 -20.77
N ALA A 76 -4.89 -10.30 -20.81
CA ALA A 76 -5.60 -11.48 -20.38
C ALA A 76 -5.14 -12.67 -21.24
N LYS A 77 -4.68 -13.74 -20.59
CA LYS A 77 -4.32 -14.97 -21.29
C LYS A 77 -5.60 -15.76 -21.52
N GLU A 78 -6.15 -15.67 -22.73
CA GLU A 78 -7.26 -16.50 -23.16
C GLU A 78 -6.90 -17.98 -23.02
N THR A 79 -7.80 -18.76 -22.43
CA THR A 79 -7.64 -20.20 -22.32
C THR A 79 -8.89 -20.88 -22.89
N ALA A 80 -8.75 -22.14 -23.32
CA ALA A 80 -9.87 -22.88 -23.91
C ALA A 80 -11.08 -23.02 -22.95
N ASN A 81 -10.82 -23.04 -21.64
CA ASN A 81 -11.83 -23.39 -20.63
C ASN A 81 -12.16 -22.24 -19.65
N ILE A 82 -11.24 -21.32 -19.40
CA ILE A 82 -11.41 -20.22 -18.43
C ILE A 82 -11.55 -18.92 -19.21
N ARG A 83 -12.74 -18.31 -19.08
CA ARG A 83 -13.07 -17.01 -19.68
C ARG A 83 -12.72 -15.85 -18.75
N THR A 84 -13.13 -15.93 -17.49
CA THR A 84 -12.92 -14.86 -16.51
C THR A 84 -12.63 -15.44 -15.12
N THR A 85 -11.80 -14.74 -14.36
CA THR A 85 -11.56 -15.03 -12.94
C THR A 85 -12.14 -13.86 -12.14
N PRO A 86 -13.19 -14.07 -11.34
CA PRO A 86 -13.77 -12.99 -10.54
C PRO A 86 -12.77 -12.52 -9.47
N PRO A 87 -12.88 -11.25 -9.02
CA PRO A 87 -12.08 -10.76 -7.91
C PRO A 87 -12.42 -11.54 -6.63
N ALA A 88 -11.39 -11.81 -5.81
CA ALA A 88 -11.58 -12.50 -4.53
C ALA A 88 -12.42 -11.67 -3.54
N TRP A 89 -12.20 -10.35 -3.55
CA TRP A 89 -13.04 -9.35 -2.87
C TRP A 89 -13.67 -8.45 -3.93
N PRO A 90 -14.96 -8.64 -4.28
CA PRO A 90 -15.64 -7.75 -5.22
C PRO A 90 -15.89 -6.38 -4.56
N HIS A 91 -15.68 -5.30 -5.31
CA HIS A 91 -15.94 -3.97 -4.81
C HIS A 91 -17.43 -3.77 -4.49
N HIS A 92 -17.72 -3.15 -3.34
CA HIS A 92 -19.08 -2.91 -2.85
C HIS A 92 -19.79 -1.79 -3.63
N GLY A 93 -19.02 -0.85 -4.20
CA GLY A 93 -19.51 0.26 -5.02
C GLY A 93 -19.78 1.50 -4.18
N TYR A 94 -19.78 2.66 -4.82
CA TYR A 94 -20.15 3.93 -4.19
C TYR A 94 -21.17 4.65 -5.06
N THR A 95 -22.03 5.43 -4.40
CA THR A 95 -22.81 6.46 -5.08
C THR A 95 -21.92 7.67 -5.40
N GLU A 96 -22.30 8.43 -6.42
CA GLU A 96 -21.59 9.68 -6.76
C GLU A 96 -21.58 10.66 -5.58
N ALA A 97 -22.70 10.76 -4.84
CA ALA A 97 -22.81 11.62 -3.67
C ALA A 97 -21.82 11.23 -2.56
N GLU A 98 -21.65 9.94 -2.29
CA GLU A 98 -20.66 9.45 -1.32
C GLU A 98 -19.24 9.82 -1.75
N MET A 99 -18.88 9.57 -3.02
CA MET A 99 -17.54 9.88 -3.52
C MET A 99 -17.23 11.38 -3.49
N LEU A 100 -18.21 12.22 -3.83
CA LEU A 100 -18.06 13.68 -3.82
C LEU A 100 -17.98 14.27 -2.41
N ALA A 101 -18.64 13.64 -1.42
CA ALA A 101 -18.60 14.07 -0.03
C ALA A 101 -17.26 13.77 0.67
N VAL A 102 -16.34 13.04 0.04
CA VAL A 102 -15.02 12.76 0.60
C VAL A 102 -14.16 14.01 0.59
N GLU A 103 -13.74 14.41 1.79
CA GLU A 103 -12.83 15.54 2.01
C GLU A 103 -11.52 15.10 2.67
N PRO A 104 -10.41 15.82 2.40
CA PRO A 104 -9.21 15.71 3.21
C PRO A 104 -9.51 16.06 4.67
N GLY A 105 -8.94 15.30 5.60
CA GLY A 105 -9.17 15.50 7.02
C GLY A 105 -8.00 14.98 7.83
N HIS A 106 -7.90 15.44 9.09
CA HIS A 106 -6.78 15.14 9.96
C HIS A 106 -7.24 14.75 11.36
N ARG A 107 -6.66 13.67 11.90
CA ARG A 107 -6.78 13.26 13.30
C ARG A 107 -5.62 13.77 14.13
N GLU A 108 -5.90 14.63 15.09
CA GLU A 108 -4.87 15.14 15.99
C GLU A 108 -4.12 14.02 16.73
N PRO A 109 -2.78 14.05 16.79
CA PRO A 109 -2.01 13.05 17.49
C PRO A 109 -2.03 13.25 19.02
N VAL A 110 -2.93 12.56 19.71
CA VAL A 110 -3.14 12.71 21.16
C VAL A 110 -2.13 11.92 21.99
N THR A 111 -1.90 10.64 21.65
CA THR A 111 -1.01 9.77 22.43
C THR A 111 0.46 9.93 22.03
N LEU A 112 1.40 9.41 22.84
CA LEU A 112 2.81 9.35 22.44
C LEU A 112 3.01 8.48 21.19
N GLY A 113 2.25 7.39 21.07
CA GLY A 113 2.24 6.53 19.88
C GLY A 113 1.75 7.26 18.64
N ASP A 114 0.68 8.04 18.78
CA ASP A 114 0.13 8.85 17.68
C ASP A 114 1.12 9.90 17.21
N ARG A 115 1.75 10.61 18.16
CA ARG A 115 2.79 11.60 17.85
C ARG A 115 3.98 10.97 17.14
N PHE A 116 4.38 9.76 17.53
CA PHE A 116 5.43 9.01 16.85
C PHE A 116 5.02 8.61 15.42
N ALA A 117 3.84 8.00 15.27
CA ALA A 117 3.31 7.58 13.96
C ALA A 117 3.18 8.77 13.00
N TRP A 118 2.63 9.89 13.48
CA TRP A 118 2.51 11.11 12.70
C TRP A 118 3.86 11.65 12.24
N ARG A 119 4.82 11.81 13.16
CA ARG A 119 6.18 12.27 12.83
C ARG A 119 6.85 11.37 11.80
N LEU A 120 6.73 10.05 11.97
CA LEU A 120 7.28 9.08 11.02
C LEU A 120 6.67 9.27 9.64
N MET A 121 5.33 9.40 9.55
CA MET A 121 4.67 9.69 8.28
C MET A 121 5.25 10.97 7.66
N ARG A 122 5.32 12.08 8.42
CA ARG A 122 5.86 13.36 7.90
C ARG A 122 7.28 13.22 7.33
N ILE A 123 8.12 12.41 7.96
CA ILE A 123 9.46 12.08 7.45
C ILE A 123 9.36 11.28 6.14
N CYS A 124 8.51 10.25 6.07
CA CYS A 124 8.28 9.47 4.85
C CYS A 124 7.79 10.35 3.69
N ARG A 125 6.82 11.24 3.95
CA ARG A 125 6.29 12.20 2.96
C ARG A 125 7.37 13.12 2.42
N TRP A 126 8.15 13.72 3.31
CA TRP A 126 9.29 14.55 2.93
C TRP A 126 10.31 13.77 2.10
N GLY A 127 10.66 12.55 2.53
CA GLY A 127 11.57 11.67 1.81
C GLY A 127 11.08 11.32 0.41
N MET A 128 9.77 11.06 0.25
CA MET A 128 9.16 10.77 -1.05
C MET A 128 9.16 12.00 -1.96
N ASP A 129 8.83 13.19 -1.44
CA ASP A 129 8.87 14.43 -2.23
C ASP A 129 10.29 14.78 -2.69
N LEU A 130 11.29 14.50 -1.84
CA LEU A 130 12.69 14.61 -2.20
C LEU A 130 13.06 13.60 -3.29
N ALA A 131 12.69 12.33 -3.12
CA ALA A 131 13.01 11.26 -4.07
C ALA A 131 12.39 11.50 -5.46
N ASN A 132 11.16 12.02 -5.51
CA ASN A 132 10.48 12.38 -6.75
C ASN A 132 11.05 13.64 -7.42
N GLY A 133 11.90 14.40 -6.72
CA GLY A 133 12.45 15.66 -7.22
C GLY A 133 11.39 16.73 -7.44
N LEU A 134 10.36 16.81 -6.58
CA LEU A 134 9.35 17.87 -6.68
C LEU A 134 10.00 19.22 -6.39
N SER A 135 9.82 20.18 -7.31
CA SER A 135 10.29 21.54 -7.10
C SER A 135 9.51 22.22 -5.97
N PRO A 136 10.05 23.28 -5.34
CA PRO A 136 9.34 24.01 -4.29
C PRO A 136 7.94 24.47 -4.69
N GLU A 137 7.77 24.91 -5.94
CA GLU A 137 6.51 25.42 -6.51
C GLU A 137 5.48 24.30 -6.73
N GLN A 138 5.94 23.04 -6.81
CA GLN A 138 5.06 21.87 -6.96
C GLN A 138 4.57 21.31 -5.62
N LYS A 139 5.03 21.86 -4.49
CA LYS A 139 4.63 21.41 -3.15
C LYS A 139 3.45 22.24 -2.66
N THR A 140 2.52 21.60 -1.97
CA THR A 140 1.42 22.29 -1.28
C THR A 140 1.94 22.99 -0.03
N ASP A 141 1.13 23.89 0.53
CA ASP A 141 1.49 24.62 1.74
C ASP A 141 1.88 23.67 2.88
N LYS A 142 3.07 23.90 3.44
CA LYS A 142 3.63 23.13 4.55
C LYS A 142 2.87 23.36 5.86
N MET A 143 2.15 24.48 5.99
CA MET A 143 1.38 24.83 7.19
C MET A 143 0.06 24.05 7.29
N LYS A 144 -0.47 23.58 6.16
CA LYS A 144 -1.72 22.80 6.07
C LYS A 144 -1.51 21.55 5.21
N PRO A 145 -0.60 20.66 5.61
CA PRO A 145 -0.05 19.69 4.67
C PRO A 145 -1.02 18.59 4.23
N THR A 146 -2.10 18.37 4.98
CA THR A 146 -3.14 17.35 4.71
C THR A 146 -4.44 17.95 4.18
N THR A 147 -4.56 19.27 4.10
CA THR A 147 -5.82 19.95 3.71
C THR A 147 -5.67 20.93 2.57
N GLU A 148 -4.49 21.52 2.37
CA GLU A 148 -4.26 22.44 1.26
C GLU A 148 -3.95 21.69 -0.04
N VAL A 149 -4.77 21.87 -1.06
CA VAL A 149 -4.68 21.15 -2.34
C VAL A 149 -4.06 21.99 -3.44
N VAL A 150 -3.96 23.30 -3.27
CA VAL A 150 -3.40 24.21 -4.26
C VAL A 150 -1.87 24.22 -4.17
N ALA A 151 -1.21 24.17 -5.32
CA ALA A 151 0.22 24.39 -5.48
C ALA A 151 0.45 25.38 -6.63
N ASP A 152 1.55 26.13 -6.57
CA ASP A 152 1.87 27.15 -7.59
C ASP A 152 2.09 26.55 -8.99
N LYS A 153 2.56 25.30 -9.03
CA LYS A 153 2.81 24.56 -10.26
C LYS A 153 2.18 23.15 -10.20
N PRO A 154 1.36 22.76 -11.18
CA PRO A 154 0.77 21.44 -11.23
C PRO A 154 1.82 20.35 -11.51
N LEU A 155 1.47 19.10 -11.21
CA LEU A 155 2.24 17.95 -11.67
C LEU A 155 1.83 17.58 -13.10
N THR A 156 2.73 16.92 -13.82
CA THR A 156 2.37 16.29 -15.10
C THR A 156 1.70 14.93 -14.88
N GLU A 157 0.94 14.43 -15.85
CA GLU A 157 0.29 13.10 -15.76
C GLU A 157 1.30 11.98 -15.51
N ALA A 158 2.50 12.09 -16.09
CA ALA A 158 3.59 11.14 -15.86
C ALA A 158 4.11 11.18 -14.42
N GLN A 159 4.25 12.37 -13.83
CA GLN A 159 4.65 12.52 -12.42
C GLN A 159 3.59 11.94 -11.48
N TRP A 160 2.30 12.17 -11.78
CA TRP A 160 1.21 11.56 -11.03
C TRP A 160 1.24 10.03 -11.10
N LEU A 161 1.37 9.44 -12.29
CA LEU A 161 1.42 7.98 -12.45
C LEU A 161 2.61 7.34 -11.73
N ILE A 162 3.80 7.94 -11.83
CA ILE A 162 4.98 7.43 -11.12
C ILE A 162 4.74 7.46 -9.61
N ARG A 163 4.16 8.55 -9.11
CA ARG A 163 3.85 8.72 -7.69
C ARG A 163 2.83 7.67 -7.23
N PHE A 164 1.72 7.49 -7.94
CA PHE A 164 0.70 6.50 -7.62
C PHE A 164 1.29 5.09 -7.63
N ILE A 165 1.91 4.66 -8.74
CA ILE A 165 2.48 3.30 -8.84
C ILE A 165 3.47 3.03 -7.71
N PHE A 166 4.31 4.00 -7.33
CA PHE A 166 5.24 3.79 -6.21
C PHE A 166 4.51 3.63 -4.87
N LEU A 167 3.58 4.52 -4.56
CA LEU A 167 2.87 4.50 -3.27
C LEU A 167 1.95 3.29 -3.15
N GLU A 168 1.17 2.97 -4.20
CA GLU A 168 0.30 1.79 -4.24
C GLU A 168 1.08 0.48 -4.15
N SER A 169 2.36 0.46 -4.59
CA SER A 169 3.21 -0.73 -4.47
C SER A 169 3.61 -1.07 -3.04
N ILE A 170 3.47 -0.12 -2.10
CA ILE A 170 3.75 -0.31 -0.68
C ILE A 170 2.48 -0.22 0.18
N ALA A 171 1.42 0.43 -0.29
CA ALA A 171 0.15 0.61 0.43
C ALA A 171 -0.54 -0.73 0.73
N GLY A 172 -0.47 -1.73 -0.17
CA GLY A 172 -1.03 -3.07 0.07
C GLY A 172 -0.25 -3.97 1.04
N VAL A 173 0.80 -3.48 1.70
CA VAL A 173 1.65 -4.28 2.60
C VAL A 173 1.12 -4.36 4.05
N PRO A 174 0.69 -3.26 4.70
CA PRO A 174 0.28 -3.27 6.10
C PRO A 174 -0.91 -4.18 6.41
N GLY A 175 -2.00 -4.07 5.65
CA GLY A 175 -3.18 -4.92 5.86
C GLY A 175 -2.86 -6.41 5.72
N MET A 176 -2.00 -6.80 4.76
CA MET A 176 -1.56 -8.16 4.55
C MET A 176 -0.78 -8.70 5.75
N ILE A 177 0.15 -7.90 6.28
CA ILE A 177 0.92 -8.25 7.48
C ILE A 177 -0.01 -8.37 8.70
N ALA A 178 -0.89 -7.39 8.89
CA ALA A 178 -1.81 -7.35 10.01
C ALA A 178 -2.78 -8.55 9.97
N GLY A 179 -3.43 -8.79 8.84
CA GLY A 179 -4.32 -9.92 8.59
C GLY A 179 -3.61 -11.26 8.78
N MET A 180 -2.41 -11.43 8.24
CA MET A 180 -1.59 -12.64 8.45
C MET A 180 -1.26 -12.85 9.94
N LEU A 181 -0.77 -11.83 10.64
CA LEU A 181 -0.40 -11.94 12.05
C LEU A 181 -1.61 -12.25 12.95
N ARG A 182 -2.75 -11.62 12.67
CA ARG A 182 -4.02 -11.90 13.36
C ARG A 182 -4.55 -13.29 13.06
N HIS A 183 -4.45 -13.74 11.81
CA HIS A 183 -4.78 -15.11 11.41
C HIS A 183 -3.96 -16.13 12.19
N LEU A 184 -2.63 -15.99 12.22
CA LEU A 184 -1.74 -16.86 12.99
C LEU A 184 -2.04 -16.79 14.50
N HIS A 185 -2.42 -15.62 15.01
CA HIS A 185 -2.83 -15.46 16.41
C HIS A 185 -4.13 -16.20 16.74
N SER A 186 -5.13 -16.13 15.87
CA SER A 186 -6.42 -16.80 16.01
C SER A 186 -6.24 -18.32 16.05
N ILE A 187 -5.50 -18.89 15.08
CA ILE A 187 -5.32 -20.35 15.01
C ILE A 187 -4.47 -20.88 16.17
N ARG A 188 -3.38 -20.19 16.56
CA ARG A 188 -2.50 -20.68 17.64
C ARG A 188 -3.14 -20.58 19.03
N ARG A 189 -4.15 -19.73 19.18
CA ARG A 189 -4.92 -19.59 20.43
C ARG A 189 -6.29 -20.26 20.38
N LEU A 190 -6.68 -20.82 19.24
CA LEU A 190 -8.00 -21.40 19.01
C LEU A 190 -9.14 -20.43 19.37
N LYS A 191 -9.00 -19.15 18.97
CA LYS A 191 -9.95 -18.07 19.27
C LYS A 191 -10.51 -17.46 18.00
N ARG A 192 -11.77 -17.00 18.06
CA ARG A 192 -12.37 -16.15 17.03
C ARG A 192 -11.57 -14.84 16.91
N ASP A 193 -11.47 -14.32 15.71
CA ASP A 193 -10.82 -13.03 15.42
C ASP A 193 -11.80 -11.84 15.46
N ASN A 194 -13.10 -12.11 15.32
CA ASN A 194 -14.18 -11.11 15.34
C ASN A 194 -14.12 -10.09 14.18
N GLY A 195 -13.76 -10.55 12.98
CA GLY A 195 -13.96 -9.80 11.73
C GLY A 195 -12.82 -8.88 11.31
N TRP A 196 -11.66 -8.93 11.97
CA TRP A 196 -10.51 -8.08 11.63
C TRP A 196 -9.71 -8.61 10.44
N ILE A 197 -9.46 -9.93 10.38
CA ILE A 197 -8.63 -10.56 9.34
C ILE A 197 -9.21 -10.25 7.95
N GLU A 198 -10.52 -10.40 7.77
CA GLU A 198 -11.17 -10.21 6.48
C GLU A 198 -11.02 -8.76 5.98
N THR A 199 -11.36 -7.78 6.80
CA THR A 199 -11.22 -6.35 6.46
C THR A 199 -9.78 -5.97 6.12
N LEU A 200 -8.79 -6.49 6.85
CA LEU A 200 -7.38 -6.16 6.61
C LEU A 200 -6.83 -6.80 5.32
N LEU A 201 -7.29 -8.01 4.98
CA LEU A 201 -6.93 -8.65 3.72
C LEU A 201 -7.66 -8.04 2.53
N GLU A 202 -8.91 -7.61 2.72
CA GLU A 202 -9.68 -6.85 1.74
C GLU A 202 -9.03 -5.51 1.41
N GLU A 203 -8.62 -4.74 2.41
CA GLU A 203 -7.85 -3.49 2.25
C GLU A 203 -6.61 -3.74 1.38
N SER A 204 -5.78 -4.72 1.72
CA SER A 204 -4.58 -5.04 0.92
C SER A 204 -4.87 -5.56 -0.49
N TYR A 205 -6.02 -6.19 -0.69
CA TYR A 205 -6.49 -6.55 -2.02
C TYR A 205 -6.89 -5.31 -2.82
N ASN A 206 -7.61 -4.38 -2.19
CA ASN A 206 -8.06 -3.12 -2.78
C ASN A 206 -6.88 -2.24 -3.23
N GLU A 207 -5.89 -2.02 -2.36
CA GLU A 207 -4.64 -1.31 -2.68
C GLU A 207 -3.90 -1.92 -3.88
N ARG A 208 -3.90 -3.26 -3.98
CA ARG A 208 -3.31 -3.94 -5.13
C ARG A 208 -4.10 -3.67 -6.42
N MET A 209 -5.41 -3.51 -6.34
CA MET A 209 -6.23 -3.12 -7.50
C MET A 209 -5.94 -1.68 -7.95
N HIS A 210 -5.61 -0.77 -7.03
CA HIS A 210 -5.10 0.58 -7.37
C HIS A 210 -3.82 0.46 -8.19
N LEU A 211 -2.82 -0.25 -7.67
CA LEU A 211 -1.54 -0.46 -8.33
C LEU A 211 -1.71 -1.05 -9.75
N LEU A 212 -2.46 -2.15 -9.87
CA LEU A 212 -2.66 -2.84 -11.15
C LEU A 212 -3.39 -1.95 -12.16
N THR A 213 -4.30 -1.09 -11.70
CA THR A 213 -4.98 -0.11 -12.55
C THR A 213 -4.00 0.91 -13.10
N PHE A 214 -3.17 1.52 -12.25
CA PHE A 214 -2.18 2.51 -12.72
C PHE A 214 -1.10 1.88 -13.62
N MET A 215 -0.72 0.63 -13.37
CA MET A 215 0.23 -0.11 -14.20
C MET A 215 -0.27 -0.40 -15.63
N LYS A 216 -1.60 -0.38 -15.88
CA LYS A 216 -2.14 -0.43 -17.24
C LYS A 216 -1.94 0.87 -18.02
N MET A 217 -1.72 1.98 -17.32
CA MET A 217 -1.49 3.30 -17.93
C MET A 217 -0.01 3.65 -18.03
N CYS A 218 0.81 3.18 -17.10
CA CYS A 218 2.25 3.43 -17.09
C CYS A 218 3.03 2.17 -16.69
N GLU A 219 3.98 1.77 -17.54
CA GLU A 219 4.95 0.74 -17.18
C GLU A 219 6.11 1.36 -16.39
N PRO A 220 6.38 0.93 -15.15
CA PRO A 220 7.52 1.43 -14.39
C PRO A 220 8.84 0.94 -15.03
N GLY A 221 9.80 1.85 -15.18
CA GLY A 221 11.15 1.54 -15.64
C GLY A 221 11.92 0.63 -14.67
N TRP A 222 13.06 0.09 -15.12
CA TRP A 222 13.86 -0.86 -14.34
C TRP A 222 14.35 -0.29 -12.99
N LEU A 223 14.76 0.98 -12.97
CA LEU A 223 15.16 1.67 -11.74
C LEU A 223 14.02 1.71 -10.71
N MET A 224 12.82 2.07 -11.15
CA MET A 224 11.64 2.10 -10.29
C MET A 224 11.27 0.70 -9.79
N LYS A 225 11.32 -0.32 -10.64
CA LYS A 225 11.10 -1.73 -10.25
C LYS A 225 12.10 -2.18 -9.16
N PHE A 226 13.37 -1.82 -9.28
CA PHE A 226 14.39 -2.12 -8.26
C PHE A 226 14.10 -1.38 -6.94
N LEU A 227 13.67 -0.12 -7.02
CA LEU A 227 13.34 0.68 -5.84
C LEU A 227 12.09 0.17 -5.13
N ILE A 228 11.08 -0.28 -5.86
CA ILE A 228 9.90 -0.96 -5.30
C ILE A 228 10.33 -2.22 -4.55
N LEU A 229 11.18 -3.06 -5.15
CA LEU A 229 11.68 -4.27 -4.50
C LEU A 229 12.45 -3.96 -3.21
N GLY A 230 13.35 -2.97 -3.25
CA GLY A 230 14.08 -2.52 -2.08
C GLY A 230 13.18 -1.93 -0.99
N ALA A 231 12.23 -1.08 -1.37
CA ALA A 231 11.27 -0.46 -0.48
C ALA A 231 10.38 -1.51 0.19
N GLN A 232 9.83 -2.47 -0.56
CA GLN A 232 9.07 -3.59 0.00
C GLN A 232 9.92 -4.43 0.94
N GLY A 233 11.17 -4.73 0.59
CA GLY A 233 12.09 -5.48 1.45
C GLY A 233 12.31 -4.82 2.81
N VAL A 234 12.50 -3.51 2.86
CA VAL A 234 12.67 -2.77 4.11
C VAL A 234 11.33 -2.59 4.83
N TYR A 235 10.31 -2.10 4.13
CA TYR A 235 9.02 -1.72 4.69
C TYR A 235 8.25 -2.92 5.24
N PHE A 236 8.24 -4.05 4.52
CA PHE A 236 7.61 -5.28 4.99
C PHE A 236 8.19 -5.72 6.34
N ASN A 237 9.52 -5.80 6.45
CA ASN A 237 10.17 -6.25 7.68
C ASN A 237 9.96 -5.25 8.82
N ALA A 238 10.06 -3.94 8.54
CA ALA A 238 9.80 -2.90 9.52
C ALA A 238 8.36 -2.96 10.05
N MET A 239 7.36 -3.07 9.16
CA MET A 239 5.95 -3.18 9.54
C MET A 239 5.65 -4.47 10.28
N PHE A 240 6.20 -5.61 9.85
CA PHE A 240 6.06 -6.88 10.54
C PHE A 240 6.54 -6.82 11.99
N LEU A 241 7.76 -6.33 12.21
CA LEU A 241 8.31 -6.17 13.56
C LEU A 241 7.54 -5.15 14.38
N SER A 242 7.14 -4.04 13.77
CA SER A 242 6.37 -2.98 14.45
C SER A 242 4.99 -3.49 14.88
N TYR A 243 4.31 -4.28 14.05
CA TYR A 243 2.99 -4.82 14.38
C TYR A 243 3.04 -5.85 15.50
N LEU A 244 4.13 -6.63 15.60
CA LEU A 244 4.37 -7.51 16.74
C LEU A 244 4.55 -6.75 18.06
N ILE A 245 5.12 -5.53 18.00
CA ILE A 245 5.36 -4.68 19.18
C ILE A 245 4.09 -3.90 19.55
N SER A 246 3.50 -3.20 18.59
CA SER A 246 2.34 -2.33 18.82
C SER A 246 1.44 -2.23 17.58
N PRO A 247 0.40 -3.08 17.49
CA PRO A 247 -0.61 -2.98 16.43
C PRO A 247 -1.30 -1.62 16.39
N LYS A 248 -1.53 -1.00 17.56
CA LYS A 248 -2.18 0.32 17.66
C LYS A 248 -1.38 1.41 16.93
N ILE A 249 -0.05 1.42 17.11
CA ILE A 249 0.82 2.40 16.43
C ILE A 249 0.85 2.13 14.93
N CYS A 250 0.88 0.86 14.50
CA CYS A 250 0.81 0.50 13.09
C CYS A 250 -0.49 0.96 12.43
N HIS A 251 -1.65 0.66 13.02
CA HIS A 251 -2.94 1.16 12.51
C HIS A 251 -2.99 2.68 12.50
N ARG A 252 -2.44 3.36 13.52
CA ARG A 252 -2.39 4.81 13.51
C ARG A 252 -1.47 5.36 12.41
N PHE A 253 -0.35 4.72 12.14
CA PHE A 253 0.56 5.08 11.05
C PHE A 253 -0.13 4.92 9.69
N VAL A 254 -0.83 3.81 9.46
CA VAL A 254 -1.62 3.58 8.23
C VAL A 254 -2.71 4.63 8.10
N GLY A 255 -3.48 4.93 9.16
CA GLY A 255 -4.48 6.01 9.11
C GLY A 255 -3.89 7.36 8.65
N TYR A 256 -2.71 7.74 9.13
CA TYR A 256 -2.00 8.93 8.67
C TYR A 256 -1.45 8.82 7.24
N LEU A 257 -1.12 7.63 6.77
CA LEU A 257 -0.76 7.37 5.37
C LEU A 257 -1.97 7.66 4.49
N GLU A 258 -3.14 7.16 4.88
CA GLU A 258 -4.37 7.34 4.11
C GLU A 258 -4.93 8.77 4.15
N GLU A 259 -4.70 9.53 5.23
CA GLU A 259 -4.94 10.98 5.22
C GLU A 259 -4.18 11.68 4.06
N GLU A 260 -2.93 11.25 3.81
CA GLU A 260 -2.10 11.81 2.73
C GLU A 260 -2.46 11.26 1.37
N ALA A 261 -3.00 10.04 1.30
CA ALA A 261 -3.54 9.46 0.08
C ALA A 261 -4.82 10.22 -0.36
N VAL A 262 -5.78 10.43 0.56
CA VAL A 262 -6.97 11.26 0.31
C VAL A 262 -6.59 12.67 -0.13
N HIS A 263 -5.61 13.29 0.55
CA HIS A 263 -5.06 14.59 0.15
C HIS A 263 -4.48 14.56 -1.27
N THR A 264 -3.63 13.58 -1.55
CA THR A 264 -2.94 13.38 -2.82
C THR A 264 -3.95 13.25 -3.98
N TYR A 265 -4.99 12.44 -3.81
CA TYR A 265 -6.03 12.24 -4.83
C TYR A 265 -6.96 13.45 -4.97
N THR A 266 -7.29 14.14 -3.87
CA THR A 266 -8.07 15.39 -3.93
C THR A 266 -7.32 16.46 -4.72
N ARG A 267 -6.00 16.59 -4.51
CA ARG A 267 -5.16 17.48 -5.31
C ARG A 267 -5.16 17.10 -6.79
N CYS A 268 -5.05 15.81 -7.11
CA CYS A 268 -5.11 15.33 -8.49
C CYS A 268 -6.44 15.70 -9.17
N ILE A 269 -7.57 15.53 -8.47
CA ILE A 269 -8.91 15.94 -8.95
C ILE A 269 -8.95 17.45 -9.19
N HIS A 270 -8.44 18.25 -8.26
CA HIS A 270 -8.37 19.70 -8.44
C HIS A 270 -7.55 20.09 -9.69
N GLU A 271 -6.39 19.48 -9.91
CA GLU A 271 -5.56 19.72 -11.10
C GLU A 271 -6.23 19.25 -12.41
N LEU A 272 -7.03 18.16 -12.36
CA LEU A 272 -7.88 17.70 -13.48
C LEU A 272 -8.95 18.75 -13.83
N GLU A 273 -9.68 19.24 -12.83
CA GLU A 273 -10.78 20.19 -13.00
C GLU A 273 -10.29 21.57 -13.46
N ALA A 274 -9.10 21.98 -13.02
CA ALA A 274 -8.43 23.18 -13.49
C ALA A 274 -7.87 23.07 -14.92
N GLY A 275 -7.95 21.89 -15.54
CA GLY A 275 -7.51 21.67 -16.92
C GLY A 275 -5.99 21.53 -17.10
N TYR A 276 -5.24 21.25 -16.03
CA TYR A 276 -3.79 21.12 -16.08
C TYR A 276 -3.28 19.78 -16.64
N LEU A 277 -4.17 18.80 -16.78
CA LEU A 277 -3.84 17.42 -17.18
C LEU A 277 -4.55 17.05 -18.51
N PRO A 278 -4.14 17.68 -19.63
CA PRO A 278 -4.85 17.59 -20.92
C PRO A 278 -4.96 16.17 -21.48
N LYS A 279 -4.05 15.25 -21.15
CA LYS A 279 -4.13 13.86 -21.63
C LYS A 279 -5.26 13.08 -20.96
N TRP A 280 -5.58 13.44 -19.73
CA TRP A 280 -6.62 12.78 -18.93
C TRP A 280 -7.99 13.42 -19.09
N THR A 281 -8.04 14.68 -19.56
CA THR A 281 -9.28 15.38 -19.92
C THR A 281 -9.64 15.27 -21.41
N ASP A 282 -8.80 14.64 -22.23
CA ASP A 282 -9.13 14.32 -23.63
C ASP A 282 -10.39 13.43 -23.69
N PRO A 283 -11.44 13.81 -24.45
CA PRO A 283 -12.65 13.00 -24.61
C PRO A 283 -12.41 11.57 -25.10
N LYS A 284 -11.27 11.30 -25.74
CA LYS A 284 -10.89 9.96 -26.21
C LYS A 284 -10.21 9.11 -25.13
N PHE A 285 -9.80 9.72 -24.03
CA PHE A 285 -9.21 8.98 -22.92
C PHE A 285 -10.30 8.13 -22.25
N GLN A 286 -9.97 6.87 -22.00
CA GLN A 286 -10.81 5.93 -21.25
C GLN A 286 -9.93 5.24 -20.22
N VAL A 287 -10.49 5.03 -19.04
CA VAL A 287 -9.79 4.30 -17.98
C VAL A 287 -9.67 2.80 -18.32
N PRO A 288 -8.67 2.09 -17.75
CA PRO A 288 -8.47 0.67 -18.04
C PRO A 288 -9.67 -0.23 -17.68
N ASP A 289 -9.92 -1.28 -18.47
CA ASP A 289 -11.04 -2.23 -18.25
C ASP A 289 -11.02 -2.92 -16.88
N ILE A 290 -9.83 -3.11 -16.30
CA ILE A 290 -9.67 -3.65 -14.94
C ILE A 290 -10.35 -2.74 -13.91
N ALA A 291 -10.27 -1.42 -14.09
CA ALA A 291 -10.92 -0.45 -13.23
C ALA A 291 -12.43 -0.48 -13.39
N VAL A 292 -12.89 -0.42 -14.66
CA VAL A 292 -14.32 -0.49 -14.99
C VAL A 292 -14.96 -1.73 -14.38
N SER A 293 -14.29 -2.87 -14.48
CA SER A 293 -14.77 -4.14 -13.96
C SER A 293 -14.75 -4.21 -12.43
N TYR A 294 -13.68 -3.72 -11.80
CA TYR A 294 -13.52 -3.79 -10.34
C TYR A 294 -14.49 -2.85 -9.63
N TRP A 295 -14.47 -1.55 -9.95
CA TRP A 295 -15.36 -0.54 -9.35
C TRP A 295 -16.77 -0.52 -9.94
N LYS A 296 -17.05 -1.35 -10.95
CA LYS A 296 -18.34 -1.42 -11.66
C LYS A 296 -18.76 -0.06 -12.22
N MET A 297 -17.82 0.64 -12.86
CA MET A 297 -18.02 2.02 -13.32
C MET A 297 -19.12 2.09 -14.41
N PRO A 298 -20.16 2.91 -14.22
CA PRO A 298 -21.27 2.99 -15.17
C PRO A 298 -20.83 3.59 -16.51
N GLU A 299 -21.56 3.27 -17.58
CA GLU A 299 -21.32 3.88 -18.88
C GLU A 299 -21.49 5.41 -18.79
N GLY A 300 -20.63 6.16 -19.48
CA GLY A 300 -20.58 7.62 -19.39
C GLY A 300 -19.74 8.18 -18.23
N HIS A 301 -19.44 7.38 -17.20
CA HIS A 301 -18.63 7.78 -16.04
C HIS A 301 -17.35 6.94 -15.96
N ARG A 302 -16.55 7.00 -17.04
CA ARG A 302 -15.30 6.22 -17.21
C ARG A 302 -14.12 7.13 -17.55
N THR A 303 -14.13 8.33 -17.00
CA THR A 303 -13.04 9.31 -17.13
C THR A 303 -11.97 9.09 -16.07
N MET A 304 -10.81 9.73 -16.22
CA MET A 304 -9.78 9.71 -15.18
C MET A 304 -10.29 10.32 -13.86
N LYS A 305 -11.13 11.35 -13.93
CA LYS A 305 -11.73 11.97 -12.74
C LYS A 305 -12.59 10.95 -11.99
N ASP A 306 -13.44 10.20 -12.69
CA ASP A 306 -14.30 9.18 -12.08
C ASP A 306 -13.45 8.11 -11.38
N LEU A 307 -12.40 7.63 -12.03
CA LEU A 307 -11.48 6.65 -11.43
C LEU A 307 -10.82 7.17 -10.15
N ILE A 308 -10.29 8.41 -10.18
CA ILE A 308 -9.65 8.98 -9.00
C ILE A 308 -10.67 9.24 -7.88
N LEU A 309 -11.95 9.52 -8.18
CA LEU A 309 -13.01 9.63 -7.18
C LEU A 309 -13.25 8.29 -6.46
N TYR A 310 -13.30 7.17 -7.19
CA TYR A 310 -13.42 5.83 -6.60
C TYR A 310 -12.22 5.50 -5.69
N ILE A 311 -11.00 5.66 -6.21
CA ILE A 311 -9.77 5.38 -5.45
C ILE A 311 -9.71 6.26 -4.20
N ARG A 312 -10.01 7.56 -4.31
CA ARG A 312 -10.04 8.48 -3.16
C ARG A 312 -11.06 8.04 -2.08
N ALA A 313 -12.20 7.48 -2.50
CA ALA A 313 -13.21 6.98 -1.57
C ALA A 313 -12.72 5.72 -0.83
N ASP A 314 -12.01 4.82 -1.53
CA ASP A 314 -11.33 3.67 -0.91
C ASP A 314 -10.31 4.14 0.13
N GLU A 315 -9.45 5.11 -0.20
CA GLU A 315 -8.47 5.64 0.78
C GLU A 315 -9.14 6.30 1.99
N ALA A 316 -10.26 7.01 1.76
CA ALA A 316 -11.02 7.60 2.85
C ALA A 316 -11.63 6.53 3.77
N SER A 317 -12.04 5.40 3.19
CA SER A 317 -12.52 4.25 3.93
C SER A 317 -11.40 3.62 4.76
N HIS A 318 -10.24 3.33 4.14
CA HIS A 318 -9.06 2.79 4.81
C HIS A 318 -8.57 3.69 5.95
N ARG A 319 -8.58 5.02 5.74
CA ARG A 319 -8.31 6.04 6.76
C ARG A 319 -9.23 5.88 7.98
N GLY A 320 -10.54 5.88 7.74
CA GLY A 320 -11.55 5.77 8.81
C GLY A 320 -11.45 4.44 9.56
N VAL A 321 -11.24 3.34 8.83
CA VAL A 321 -11.02 2.01 9.40
C VAL A 321 -9.78 2.00 10.29
N ASN A 322 -8.61 2.36 9.77
CA ASN A 322 -7.35 2.25 10.49
C ASN A 322 -7.26 3.18 11.69
N HIS A 323 -7.79 4.42 11.61
CA HIS A 323 -7.87 5.27 12.81
C HIS A 323 -8.73 4.65 13.91
N THR A 324 -9.87 4.04 13.55
CA THR A 324 -10.77 3.38 14.50
C THR A 324 -10.12 2.13 15.09
N LEU A 325 -9.57 1.25 14.25
CA LEU A 325 -8.87 0.03 14.70
C LEU A 325 -7.69 0.35 15.63
N GLY A 326 -7.02 1.49 15.43
CA GLY A 326 -5.98 2.01 16.33
C GLY A 326 -6.48 2.33 17.75
N ASN A 327 -7.77 2.63 17.92
CA ASN A 327 -8.38 2.95 19.21
C ASN A 327 -8.85 1.69 19.97
N LEU A 328 -9.20 0.63 19.25
CA LEU A 328 -9.78 -0.59 19.84
C LEU A 328 -8.77 -1.46 20.63
N ASN A 329 -9.30 -2.29 21.51
CA ASN A 329 -8.60 -3.40 22.12
C ASN A 329 -8.50 -4.56 21.14
N GLN A 330 -7.31 -4.69 20.57
CA GLN A 330 -6.91 -5.69 19.58
C GLN A 330 -7.23 -7.16 19.95
N LYS A 331 -7.41 -7.48 21.25
CA LYS A 331 -7.64 -8.85 21.74
C LYS A 331 -9.10 -9.20 21.96
N GLU A 332 -9.95 -8.21 22.23
CA GLU A 332 -11.29 -8.42 22.78
C GLU A 332 -12.37 -7.82 21.89
N ASP A 333 -12.09 -6.65 21.32
CA ASP A 333 -13.11 -5.88 20.63
C ASP A 333 -13.40 -6.46 19.23
N PRO A 334 -14.68 -6.57 18.84
CA PRO A 334 -15.04 -6.92 17.47
C PRO A 334 -14.69 -5.78 16.52
N ASN A 335 -14.54 -6.12 15.23
CA ASN A 335 -14.43 -5.11 14.19
C ASN A 335 -15.81 -4.45 13.97
N PRO A 336 -15.96 -3.15 14.24
CA PRO A 336 -17.26 -2.48 14.14
C PRO A 336 -17.80 -2.41 12.71
N PHE A 337 -16.94 -2.39 11.70
CA PHE A 337 -17.34 -2.20 10.29
C PHE A 337 -18.01 -3.40 9.64
N VAL A 338 -17.84 -4.59 10.22
CA VAL A 338 -18.47 -5.84 9.76
C VAL A 338 -19.41 -6.44 10.81
N SER A 339 -19.64 -5.71 11.91
CA SER A 339 -20.52 -6.13 12.99
C SER A 339 -21.94 -5.60 12.78
N GLN A 340 -22.94 -6.35 13.26
CA GLN A 340 -24.33 -5.91 13.27
C GLN A 340 -24.65 -5.18 14.58
N TYR A 341 -25.03 -3.90 14.47
CA TYR A 341 -25.45 -3.10 15.62
C TYR A 341 -26.90 -3.40 16.02
N ARG A 342 -27.19 -3.25 17.32
CA ARG A 342 -28.51 -3.61 17.90
C ARG A 342 -29.65 -2.72 17.41
N ASP A 343 -29.36 -1.46 17.15
CA ASP A 343 -30.26 -0.46 16.58
C ASP A 343 -30.24 -0.47 15.03
N GLY A 344 -29.44 -1.36 14.43
CA GLY A 344 -29.35 -1.54 12.98
C GLY A 344 -28.53 -0.49 12.25
N HIS A 345 -27.83 0.42 12.94
CA HIS A 345 -26.97 1.39 12.26
C HIS A 345 -25.73 0.72 11.66
N THR A 346 -25.16 1.36 10.64
CA THR A 346 -23.92 0.94 9.98
C THR A 346 -22.95 2.10 9.94
N LEU A 347 -21.68 1.85 10.24
CA LEU A 347 -20.64 2.87 10.10
C LEU A 347 -20.19 2.93 8.63
N LEU A 348 -20.11 4.15 8.10
CA LEU A 348 -19.55 4.42 6.77
C LEU A 348 -18.13 4.97 6.95
N PRO A 349 -17.07 4.15 6.80
CA PRO A 349 -15.74 4.54 7.26
C PRO A 349 -15.20 5.81 6.58
N MET A 350 -15.55 6.00 5.30
CA MET A 350 -15.14 7.15 4.49
C MET A 350 -15.63 8.52 5.03
N THR A 351 -16.72 8.55 5.80
CA THR A 351 -17.37 9.81 6.22
C THR A 351 -16.75 10.43 7.47
N ASN A 352 -15.92 9.69 8.21
CA ASN A 352 -15.29 10.20 9.42
C ASN A 352 -13.76 10.18 9.30
N PRO A 353 -13.13 11.31 8.91
CA PRO A 353 -11.68 11.40 8.76
C PRO A 353 -10.90 11.07 10.03
N LYS A 354 -11.50 11.25 11.21
CA LYS A 354 -10.83 11.01 12.50
C LYS A 354 -10.98 9.57 12.97
N GLY A 355 -11.74 8.73 12.26
CA GLY A 355 -12.24 7.47 12.80
C GLY A 355 -13.10 7.67 14.06
N TRP A 356 -13.53 6.57 14.66
CA TRP A 356 -14.32 6.59 15.89
C TRP A 356 -13.48 6.17 17.09
N GLU A 357 -13.75 6.79 18.23
CA GLU A 357 -13.25 6.34 19.52
C GLU A 357 -13.88 5.00 19.92
N ARG A 358 -13.22 4.29 20.82
CA ARG A 358 -13.65 2.95 21.24
C ARG A 358 -15.05 2.98 21.84
N GLU A 359 -15.36 4.02 22.61
CA GLU A 359 -16.64 4.22 23.31
C GLU A 359 -17.79 4.62 22.37
N GLU A 360 -17.49 5.04 21.14
CA GLU A 360 -18.51 5.41 20.16
C GLU A 360 -19.03 4.20 19.39
N VAL A 361 -18.29 3.08 19.39
CA VAL A 361 -18.58 1.91 18.54
C VAL A 361 -18.82 0.60 19.30
N LEU A 362 -18.59 0.57 20.62
CA LEU A 362 -18.81 -0.57 21.53
C LEU A 362 -19.68 -0.15 22.70
#